data_AF-A0A0F0LI99-F1
#
_entry.id   AF-A0A0F0LI99-F1
#
_cell.length_a   1.000
_cell.length_b   1.000
_cell.length_c   1.000
_cell.angle_alpha   90.00
_cell.angle_beta   90.00
_cell.angle_gamma   90.00
#
_symmetry.space_group_name_H-M   'P 1'
#
loop_
_entity.id
_entity.type
_entity.pdbx_description
1 polymer ?
#
loop_
_entity_poly.entity_id
_entity_poly.type
_entity_poly.pdbx_seq_one_letter_code
_entity_poly.pdbx_strand_id
1 'polypeptide(L)'
;MRAPGASLALQEHDADIIDVDGRADVRIYVPTSTAAMVLKAAAYVDDRRDRDRHLEDLVILLAADTRPAPDYSGIPRSQRRHLTPAIAQLANPEHRAWSILDPLDRQLARVAFEELALIAPS
;
A
#
# COMPACT_ATOMS: atom_id res chain seq x y z
N MET A 1 13.91 -7.17 1.91
CA MET A 1 12.96 -7.70 0.92
C MET A 1 13.29 -7.08 -0.43
N ARG A 2 13.63 -7.88 -1.47
CA ARG A 2 13.81 -7.38 -2.84
C ARG A 2 12.67 -7.94 -3.67
N ALA A 3 11.70 -7.10 -4.04
CA ALA A 3 10.68 -7.41 -5.04
C ALA A 3 11.15 -6.78 -6.36
N PRO A 4 11.82 -7.51 -7.27
CA PRO A 4 12.52 -6.93 -8.42
C PRO A 4 11.63 -6.07 -9.33
N GLY A 5 10.32 -6.33 -9.33
CA GLY A 5 9.32 -5.61 -10.14
C GLY A 5 8.87 -4.25 -9.60
N ALA A 6 9.09 -3.94 -8.33
CA ALA A 6 8.60 -2.71 -7.67
C ALA A 6 9.69 -1.65 -7.44
N SER A 7 10.83 -1.77 -8.13
CA SER A 7 12.02 -0.92 -7.91
C SER A 7 11.74 0.59 -8.06
N LEU A 8 10.79 0.99 -8.90
CA LEU A 8 10.40 2.40 -9.05
C LEU A 8 9.62 2.94 -7.83
N ALA A 9 8.88 2.10 -7.11
CA ALA A 9 8.23 2.50 -5.86
C ALA A 9 9.27 2.69 -4.74
N LEU A 10 10.40 1.97 -4.80
CA LEU A 10 11.59 2.21 -3.97
C LEU A 10 12.39 3.46 -4.40
N GLN A 11 11.86 4.31 -5.27
CA GLN A 11 12.46 5.60 -5.60
C GLN A 11 11.53 6.76 -5.22
N GLU A 12 10.25 6.47 -4.96
CA GLU A 12 9.27 7.44 -4.48
C GLU A 12 9.27 7.44 -2.96
N HIS A 13 10.06 8.34 -2.39
CA HIS A 13 10.22 8.48 -0.95
C HIS A 13 10.10 9.92 -0.50
N ASP A 14 9.46 10.10 0.65
CA ASP A 14 9.54 11.32 1.45
C ASP A 14 10.75 11.23 2.39
N ALA A 15 11.33 12.37 2.74
CA ALA A 15 12.42 12.46 3.71
C ALA A 15 11.87 12.95 5.05
N ASP A 16 11.78 12.06 6.02
CA ASP A 16 11.37 12.41 7.39
C ASP A 16 12.60 12.64 8.26
N ILE A 17 12.52 13.65 9.13
CA ILE A 17 13.52 13.94 10.15
C ILE A 17 12.96 13.47 11.48
N ILE A 18 13.66 12.51 12.10
CA ILE A 18 13.35 12.04 13.44
C ILE A 18 14.36 12.66 14.41
N ASP A 19 13.87 13.38 15.41
CA ASP A 19 14.67 13.79 16.56
C ASP A 19 14.88 12.58 17.48
N VAL A 20 16.14 12.18 17.64
CA VAL A 20 16.53 11.11 18.56
C VAL A 20 17.11 11.74 19.82
N ASP A 21 16.24 11.91 20.82
CA ASP A 21 16.56 12.40 22.18
C ASP A 21 17.50 13.62 22.20
N GLY A 22 17.33 14.56 21.25
CA GLY A 22 18.09 15.80 21.17
C GLY A 22 19.59 15.63 20.86
N ARG A 23 20.03 14.45 20.37
CA ARG A 23 21.45 14.15 20.13
C ARG A 23 21.84 14.17 18.66
N ALA A 24 20.92 13.89 17.75
CA ALA A 24 21.10 14.05 16.30
C ALA A 24 19.76 13.93 15.56
N ASP A 25 19.57 14.77 14.55
CA ASP A 25 18.52 14.61 13.54
C ASP A 25 18.88 13.43 12.63
N VAL A 26 18.10 12.34 12.69
CA VAL A 26 18.25 11.22 11.76
C VAL A 26 17.28 11.42 10.61
N ARG A 27 17.82 11.53 9.39
CA ARG A 27 17.01 11.56 8.17
C ARG A 27 16.74 10.13 7.70
N ILE A 28 15.47 9.76 7.62
CA ILE A 28 15.03 8.51 7.02
C ILE A 28 14.27 8.78 5.73
N TYR A 29 14.40 7.88 4.76
CA TYR A 29 13.65 7.93 3.51
C TYR A 29 12.52 6.89 3.60
N VAL A 30 11.28 7.36 3.65
CA VAL A 30 10.09 6.52 3.80
C VAL A 30 9.34 6.53 2.46
N PRO A 31 8.88 5.38 1.94
CA PRO A 31 8.05 5.38 0.73
C PRO A 31 6.82 6.26 0.91
N THR A 32 6.40 6.92 -0.17
CA THR A 32 5.07 7.54 -0.21
C THR A 32 4.00 6.47 0.07
N SER A 33 2.80 6.88 0.54
CA SER A 33 1.70 5.94 0.80
C SER A 33 1.39 5.06 -0.43
N THR A 34 1.32 5.68 -1.60
CA THR A 34 1.13 5.01 -2.90
C THR A 34 2.25 4.02 -3.22
N ALA A 35 3.51 4.41 -3.03
CA ALA A 35 4.65 3.54 -3.25
C ALA A 35 4.64 2.33 -2.29
N ALA A 36 4.30 2.55 -1.02
CA ALA A 36 4.15 1.50 -0.03
C ALA A 36 3.05 0.49 -0.44
N MET A 37 1.91 0.96 -0.95
CA MET A 37 0.83 0.10 -1.44
C MET A 37 1.32 -0.79 -2.60
N VAL A 38 2.00 -0.21 -3.59
CA VAL A 38 2.58 -0.96 -4.72
C VAL A 38 3.59 -2.01 -4.23
N LEU A 39 4.43 -1.66 -3.25
CA LEU A 39 5.41 -2.58 -2.68
C LEU A 39 4.76 -3.75 -1.95
N LYS A 40 3.71 -3.50 -1.16
CA LYS A 40 2.94 -4.57 -0.49
C LYS A 40 2.23 -5.47 -1.48
N ALA A 41 1.64 -4.91 -2.53
CA ALA A 41 1.00 -5.71 -3.56
C ALA A 41 2.01 -6.56 -4.37
N ALA A 42 3.20 -6.02 -4.67
CA ALA A 42 4.27 -6.81 -5.29
C ALA A 42 4.76 -7.93 -4.35
N ALA A 43 4.92 -7.64 -3.06
CA ALA A 43 5.30 -8.63 -2.05
C ALA A 43 4.25 -9.76 -1.92
N TYR A 44 2.95 -9.45 -2.01
CA TYR A 44 1.89 -10.47 -2.05
C TYR A 44 2.08 -11.50 -3.17
N VAL A 45 2.60 -11.08 -4.33
CA VAL A 45 2.86 -11.97 -5.46
C VAL A 45 4.14 -12.80 -5.26
N ASP A 46 5.19 -12.18 -4.76
CA ASP A 46 6.54 -12.77 -4.70
C ASP A 46 6.75 -13.62 -3.43
N ASP A 47 6.17 -13.23 -2.28
CA ASP A 47 6.37 -13.87 -0.98
C ASP A 47 5.26 -14.86 -0.64
N ARG A 48 5.41 -16.10 -1.12
CA ARG A 48 4.40 -17.16 -0.94
C ARG A 48 4.24 -17.66 0.49
N ARG A 49 5.17 -17.39 1.41
CA ARG A 49 5.16 -17.97 2.76
C ARG A 49 4.23 -17.21 3.70
N ASP A 50 4.07 -15.91 3.47
CA ASP A 50 3.33 -15.01 4.36
C ASP A 50 2.51 -13.98 3.56
N ARG A 51 2.03 -14.39 2.39
CA ARG A 51 1.43 -13.47 1.42
C ARG A 51 0.23 -12.71 2.00
N ASP A 52 -0.56 -13.35 2.84
CA ASP A 52 -1.80 -12.76 3.36
C ASP A 52 -1.51 -11.59 4.31
N ARG A 53 -0.36 -11.59 5.00
CA ARG A 53 0.09 -10.41 5.79
C ARG A 53 0.30 -9.19 4.90
N HIS A 54 0.72 -9.38 3.65
CA HIS A 54 0.87 -8.25 2.71
C HIS A 54 -0.48 -7.66 2.29
N LEU A 55 -1.57 -8.45 2.33
CA LEU A 55 -2.93 -7.93 2.12
C LEU A 55 -3.45 -7.18 3.36
N GLU A 56 -3.13 -7.69 4.55
CA GLU A 56 -3.41 -7.01 5.82
C GLU A 56 -2.71 -5.64 5.88
N ASP A 57 -1.41 -5.60 5.57
CA ASP A 57 -0.66 -4.35 5.50
C ASP A 57 -1.22 -3.40 4.42
N LEU A 58 -1.67 -3.93 3.29
CA LEU A 58 -2.25 -3.12 2.21
C LEU A 58 -3.55 -2.44 2.65
N VAL A 59 -4.45 -3.14 3.36
CA VAL A 59 -5.68 -2.49 3.85
C VAL A 59 -5.39 -1.47 4.95
N ILE A 60 -4.35 -1.66 5.76
CA ILE A 60 -3.88 -0.65 6.72
C ILE A 60 -3.38 0.60 5.99
N LEU A 61 -2.59 0.44 4.94
CA LEU A 61 -2.10 1.57 4.14
C LEU A 61 -3.25 2.32 3.46
N LEU A 62 -4.29 1.61 3.02
CA LEU A 62 -5.51 2.22 2.49
C LEU A 62 -6.29 3.01 3.55
N ALA A 63 -6.39 2.48 4.78
CA ALA A 63 -7.01 3.20 5.90
C ALA A 63 -6.20 4.45 6.29
N ALA A 64 -4.88 4.36 6.24
CA ALA A 64 -3.96 5.44 6.59
C ALA A 64 -3.83 6.52 5.50
N ASP A 65 -4.44 6.34 4.33
CA ASP A 65 -4.45 7.34 3.28
C ASP A 65 -5.42 8.48 3.63
N THR A 66 -4.89 9.54 4.24
CA THR A 66 -5.68 10.65 4.76
C THR A 66 -6.18 11.63 3.69
N ARG A 67 -5.92 11.35 2.39
CA ARG A 67 -6.36 12.21 1.30
C ARG A 67 -7.90 12.21 1.22
N PRO A 68 -8.57 13.38 1.25
CA PRO A 68 -10.05 13.45 1.17
C PRO A 68 -10.65 12.87 -0.12
N ALA A 69 -9.87 12.86 -1.20
CA ALA A 69 -10.19 12.26 -2.48
C ALA A 69 -8.91 11.62 -3.04
N PRO A 70 -8.59 10.36 -2.67
CA PRO A 70 -7.35 9.73 -3.10
C PRO A 70 -7.39 9.49 -4.62
N ASP A 71 -6.41 10.03 -5.33
CA ASP A 71 -6.20 9.74 -6.76
C ASP A 71 -4.96 8.87 -6.92
N TYR A 72 -5.14 7.72 -7.56
CA TYR A 72 -4.07 6.76 -7.88
C TYR A 72 -3.76 6.71 -9.38
N SER A 73 -4.37 7.56 -10.20
CA SER A 73 -4.14 7.61 -11.66
C SER A 73 -2.66 7.85 -12.02
N GLY A 74 -1.92 8.53 -11.15
CA GLY A 74 -0.48 8.76 -11.26
C GLY A 74 0.39 7.50 -11.17
N ILE A 75 -0.13 6.37 -10.66
CA ILE A 75 0.64 5.12 -10.58
C ILE A 75 1.01 4.66 -12.00
N PRO A 76 2.32 4.49 -12.30
CA PRO A 76 2.79 4.05 -13.61
C PRO A 76 2.15 2.72 -14.04
N ARG A 77 1.78 2.61 -15.32
CA ARG A 77 1.17 1.39 -15.87
C ARG A 77 2.00 0.12 -15.62
N SER A 78 3.33 0.26 -15.62
CA SER A 78 4.25 -0.84 -15.29
C SER A 78 4.11 -1.35 -13.86
N GLN A 79 3.65 -0.52 -12.93
CA GLN A 79 3.44 -0.89 -11.52
C GLN A 79 2.03 -1.42 -11.26
N ARG A 80 1.03 -0.98 -12.02
CA ARG A 80 -0.38 -1.39 -11.85
C ARG A 80 -0.58 -2.91 -11.91
N ARG A 81 0.23 -3.63 -12.71
CA ARG A 81 0.21 -5.10 -12.77
C ARG A 81 0.48 -5.78 -11.42
N HIS A 82 1.23 -5.13 -10.52
CA HIS A 82 1.53 -5.67 -9.21
C HIS A 82 0.34 -5.53 -8.26
N LEU A 83 -0.56 -4.57 -8.51
CA LEU A 83 -1.77 -4.33 -7.71
C LEU A 83 -2.87 -5.34 -8.03
N THR A 84 -3.02 -5.75 -9.30
CA THR A 84 -4.13 -6.61 -9.77
C THR A 84 -4.36 -7.85 -8.90
N PRO A 85 -3.35 -8.67 -8.55
CA PRO A 85 -3.59 -9.89 -7.77
C PRO A 85 -4.09 -9.62 -6.36
N ALA A 86 -3.60 -8.55 -5.72
CA ALA A 86 -4.04 -8.15 -4.38
C ALA A 86 -5.45 -7.57 -4.42
N ILE A 87 -5.74 -6.71 -5.41
CA ILE A 87 -7.08 -6.12 -5.62
C ILE A 87 -8.12 -7.21 -5.87
N ALA A 88 -7.80 -8.24 -6.65
CA ALA A 88 -8.71 -9.35 -6.89
C ALA A 88 -9.09 -10.11 -5.61
N GLN A 89 -8.19 -10.22 -4.62
CA GLN A 89 -8.52 -10.82 -3.32
C GLN A 89 -9.36 -9.88 -2.46
N LEU A 90 -8.97 -8.59 -2.41
CA LEU A 90 -9.62 -7.58 -1.57
C LEU A 90 -10.99 -7.16 -2.10
N ALA A 91 -11.30 -7.42 -3.37
CA ALA A 91 -12.62 -7.26 -3.95
C ALA A 91 -13.69 -8.14 -3.26
N ASN A 92 -13.28 -9.20 -2.56
CA ASN A 92 -14.17 -9.89 -1.63
C ASN A 92 -14.25 -9.09 -0.31
N PRO A 93 -15.41 -8.47 0.02
CA PRO A 93 -15.55 -7.68 1.24
C PRO A 93 -15.45 -8.51 2.53
N GLU A 94 -15.62 -9.84 2.43
CA GLU A 94 -15.49 -10.80 3.53
C GLU A 94 -14.06 -11.38 3.64
N HIS A 95 -13.11 -10.91 2.83
CA HIS A 95 -11.72 -11.34 2.94
C HIS A 95 -11.15 -10.96 4.33
N ARG A 96 -10.46 -11.90 4.98
CA ARG A 96 -9.99 -11.77 6.37
C ARG A 96 -9.10 -10.54 6.62
N ALA A 97 -8.41 -10.04 5.59
CA ALA A 97 -7.60 -8.84 5.69
C ALA A 97 -8.42 -7.64 6.18
N TRP A 98 -9.68 -7.52 5.76
CA TRP A 98 -10.58 -6.45 6.21
C TRP A 98 -10.92 -6.51 7.69
N SER A 99 -10.87 -7.71 8.29
CA SER A 99 -11.27 -7.95 9.67
C SER A 99 -10.31 -7.39 10.71
N ILE A 100 -9.07 -7.04 10.32
CA ILE A 100 -8.06 -6.48 11.23
C ILE A 100 -8.34 -5.01 11.58
N LEU A 101 -9.12 -4.32 10.74
CA LEU A 101 -9.48 -2.92 10.90
C LEU A 101 -10.73 -2.79 11.76
N ASP A 102 -10.77 -1.74 12.57
CA ASP A 102 -11.99 -1.31 13.23
C ASP A 102 -13.03 -0.79 12.20
N PRO A 103 -14.30 -0.57 12.59
CA PRO A 103 -15.34 -0.16 11.64
C PRO A 103 -15.05 1.14 10.89
N LEU A 104 -14.42 2.13 11.54
CA LEU A 104 -14.15 3.43 10.93
C LEU A 104 -13.01 3.32 9.93
N ASP A 105 -11.90 2.70 10.33
CA ASP A 105 -10.74 2.48 9.48
C ASP A 105 -11.09 1.59 8.28
N ARG A 106 -11.94 0.59 8.48
CA ARG A 106 -12.45 -0.26 7.39
C ARG A 106 -13.25 0.55 6.38
N GLN A 107 -14.06 1.51 6.82
CA GLN A 107 -14.81 2.37 5.90
C GLN A 107 -13.87 3.26 5.08
N LEU A 108 -12.88 3.88 5.73
CA LEU A 108 -11.87 4.71 5.05
C LEU A 108 -11.08 3.88 4.02
N ALA A 109 -10.61 2.71 4.42
CA ALA A 109 -9.88 1.81 3.55
C ALA A 109 -10.70 1.34 2.35
N ARG A 110 -12.02 1.15 2.50
CA ARG A 110 -12.91 0.76 1.39
C ARG A 110 -13.05 1.87 0.35
N VAL A 111 -13.21 3.13 0.79
CA VAL A 111 -13.27 4.27 -0.13
C VAL A 111 -11.96 4.39 -0.91
N ALA A 112 -10.81 4.30 -0.23
CA ALA A 112 -9.51 4.29 -0.88
C ALA A 112 -9.35 3.09 -1.84
N PHE A 113 -9.84 1.91 -1.44
CA PHE A 113 -9.79 0.71 -2.26
C PHE A 113 -10.59 0.83 -3.55
N GLU A 114 -11.78 1.43 -3.49
CA GLU A 114 -12.63 1.64 -4.68
C GLU A 114 -11.89 2.48 -5.72
N GLU A 115 -11.25 3.58 -5.32
CA GLU A 115 -10.43 4.40 -6.20
C GLU A 115 -9.18 3.65 -6.72
N LEU A 116 -8.51 2.88 -5.85
CA LEU A 116 -7.36 2.06 -6.26
C LEU A 116 -7.77 0.97 -7.26
N ALA A 117 -8.97 0.41 -7.15
CA ALA A 117 -9.48 -0.62 -8.05
C ALA A 117 -9.74 -0.08 -9.46
N LEU A 118 -10.07 1.21 -9.62
CA LEU A 118 -10.32 1.83 -10.93
C LEU A 118 -9.09 1.84 -11.84
N ILE A 119 -7.88 1.83 -11.27
CA ILE A 119 -6.64 1.85 -12.04
C ILE A 119 -6.08 0.46 -12.34
N ALA A 120 -6.59 -0.59 -11.68
CA ALA A 120 -6.12 -1.94 -11.91
C ALA A 120 -6.56 -2.43 -13.30
N PRO A 121 -5.65 -2.99 -14.12
CA PRO A 121 -6.06 -3.59 -15.38
C PRO A 121 -7.01 -4.76 -15.12
N SER A 122 -8.08 -4.84 -15.94
CA SER A 122 -9.03 -5.94 -16.01
C SER A 122 -8.38 -7.28 -16.33
#